data_AF-A0A9E1S1Y7-F1
#
_entry.id   AF-A0A9E1S1Y7-F1
#
_cell.length_a   1.000
_cell.length_b   1.000
_cell.length_c   1.000
_cell.angle_alpha   90.00
_cell.angle_beta   90.00
_cell.angle_gamma   90.00
#
_symmetry.space_group_name_H-M   'P 1'
#
loop_
_entity.id
_entity.type
_entity.pdbx_description
1 polymer ?
#
loop_
_entity_poly.entity_id
_entity_poly.type
_entity_poly.pdbx_seq_one_letter_code
_entity_poly.pdbx_strand_id
1 'polypeptide(L)'
;MGMKILTMCAFGKNRSRYLAEYLEKKGYDTDFAGVCQDHDEVQEKIDVADVIIAVHPDIKEQLQLWYDVKQKMIIGLNVEDRPEVVLPEGKTLDGEAWGDFQEKEVYPKLIKDIEERLK
;
A
#
# COMPACT_ATOMS: atom_id res chain seq x y z
N MET A 1 -4.36 -17.91 15.41
CA MET A 1 -3.69 -16.64 15.07
C MET A 1 -4.05 -16.33 13.64
N GLY A 2 -4.64 -15.16 13.38
CA GLY A 2 -4.96 -14.73 12.02
C GLY A 2 -3.69 -14.35 11.26
N MET A 3 -3.75 -14.40 9.93
CA MET A 3 -2.67 -13.96 9.06
C MET A 3 -2.45 -12.45 9.22
N LYS A 4 -1.24 -12.04 9.58
CA LYS A 4 -0.86 -10.63 9.73
C LYS A 4 -0.44 -10.03 8.40
N ILE A 5 -1.15 -8.99 7.98
CA ILE A 5 -0.95 -8.33 6.69
C ILE A 5 -0.38 -6.93 6.92
N LEU A 6 0.79 -6.63 6.36
CA LEU A 6 1.36 -5.29 6.34
C LEU A 6 1.15 -4.65 4.96
N THR A 7 0.45 -3.52 4.90
CA THR A 7 0.30 -2.75 3.66
C THR A 7 1.36 -1.64 3.58
N MET A 8 1.94 -1.43 2.39
CA MET A 8 3.08 -0.54 2.22
C MET A 8 2.93 0.42 1.05
N CYS A 9 3.17 1.71 1.32
CA CYS A 9 3.31 2.77 0.31
C CYS A 9 4.59 3.58 0.57
N ALA A 10 4.77 4.74 -0.07
CA ALA A 10 5.96 5.55 0.14
C ALA A 10 6.11 6.03 1.60
N PHE A 11 5.03 6.60 2.16
CA PHE A 11 5.08 7.34 3.44
C PHE A 11 4.14 6.81 4.53
N GLY A 12 3.35 5.77 4.27
CA GLY A 12 2.44 5.20 5.27
C GLY A 12 1.20 6.06 5.55
N LYS A 13 0.86 7.02 4.67
CA LYS A 13 -0.19 8.04 4.94
C LYS A 13 -1.49 7.87 4.15
N ASN A 14 -1.42 7.31 2.95
CA ASN A 14 -2.52 7.30 1.99
C ASN A 14 -2.91 5.86 1.61
N ARG A 15 -2.52 5.38 0.43
CA ARG A 15 -2.87 4.05 -0.12
C ARG A 15 -2.72 2.90 0.87
N SER A 16 -1.57 2.79 1.56
CA SER A 16 -1.36 1.68 2.51
C SER A 16 -2.33 1.75 3.68
N ARG A 17 -2.45 2.93 4.32
CA ARG A 17 -3.40 3.14 5.42
C ARG A 17 -4.83 2.82 5.01
N TYR A 18 -5.29 3.36 3.88
CA TYR A 18 -6.63 3.07 3.36
C TYR A 18 -6.85 1.56 3.16
N LEU A 19 -5.88 0.87 2.55
CA LEU A 19 -5.97 -0.55 2.29
C LEU A 19 -5.97 -1.39 3.58
N ALA A 20 -5.18 -1.00 4.59
CA ALA A 20 -5.20 -1.65 5.90
C ALA A 20 -6.57 -1.49 6.56
N GLU A 21 -7.11 -0.28 6.62
CA GLU A 21 -8.45 -0.03 7.18
C GLU A 21 -9.55 -0.79 6.41
N TYR A 22 -9.40 -0.95 5.09
CA TYR A 22 -10.31 -1.77 4.29
C TYR A 22 -10.25 -3.26 4.65
N LEU A 23 -9.04 -3.82 4.75
CA LEU A 23 -8.82 -5.23 5.06
C LEU A 23 -9.18 -5.54 6.52
N GLU A 24 -8.95 -4.62 7.45
CA GLU A 24 -9.40 -4.74 8.84
C GLU A 24 -10.93 -4.91 8.91
N LYS A 25 -11.68 -4.10 8.15
CA LYS A 25 -13.15 -4.22 8.03
C LYS A 25 -13.61 -5.54 7.42
N LYS A 26 -12.73 -6.25 6.70
CA LYS A 26 -12.96 -7.60 6.16
C LYS A 26 -12.57 -8.71 7.16
N GLY A 27 -12.02 -8.35 8.32
CA GLY A 27 -11.67 -9.28 9.39
C GLY A 27 -10.22 -9.78 9.34
N TYR A 28 -9.34 -9.15 8.56
CA TYR A 28 -7.91 -9.44 8.57
C TYR A 28 -7.21 -8.70 9.73
N ASP A 29 -6.12 -9.28 10.25
CA ASP A 29 -5.21 -8.60 11.18
C ASP A 29 -4.22 -7.78 10.34
N THR A 30 -4.34 -6.46 10.37
CA THR A 30 -3.66 -5.58 9.41
C THR A 30 -2.90 -4.46 10.09
N ASP A 31 -1.76 -4.11 9.52
CA ASP A 31 -0.97 -2.92 9.85
C ASP A 31 -0.56 -2.20 8.55
N PHE A 32 -0.06 -0.98 8.65
CA PHE A 32 0.44 -0.21 7.52
C PHE A 32 1.77 0.49 7.83
N ALA A 33 2.56 0.70 6.78
CA ALA A 33 3.83 1.44 6.85
C ALA A 33 4.14 2.17 5.54
N GLY A 34 5.15 3.04 5.61
CA GLY A 34 5.81 3.69 4.50
C GLY A 34 7.24 3.22 4.37
N VAL A 35 7.67 2.85 3.17
CA VAL A 35 9.05 2.39 2.90
C VAL A 35 10.11 3.46 3.22
N CYS A 36 9.72 4.75 3.21
CA CYS A 36 10.56 5.89 3.55
C CYS A 36 10.39 6.39 5.00
N GLN A 37 9.69 5.65 5.87
CA GLN A 37 9.64 5.97 7.30
C GLN A 37 10.92 5.52 8.02
N ASP A 38 10.92 5.60 9.35
CA ASP A 38 12.04 5.13 10.16
C ASP A 38 12.34 3.64 9.87
N HIS A 39 13.62 3.34 9.61
CA HIS A 39 14.02 2.04 9.10
C HIS A 39 13.77 0.92 10.13
N ASP A 40 14.12 1.18 11.40
CA ASP A 40 13.97 0.19 12.46
C ASP A 40 12.48 -0.10 12.73
N GLU A 41 11.65 0.95 12.80
CA GLU A 41 10.19 0.80 12.97
C GLU A 41 9.53 0.02 11.82
N VAL A 42 9.98 0.26 10.58
CA VAL A 42 9.45 -0.45 9.41
C VAL A 42 9.92 -1.91 9.39
N GLN A 43 11.17 -2.18 9.75
CA GLN A 43 11.68 -3.55 9.84
C GLN A 43 10.95 -4.36 10.91
N GLU A 44 10.66 -3.78 12.08
CA GLU A 44 9.86 -4.45 13.13
C GLU A 44 8.47 -4.86 12.62
N LYS A 45 7.80 -3.97 11.87
CA LYS A 45 6.51 -4.27 11.24
C LYS A 45 6.62 -5.37 10.18
N ILE A 46 7.69 -5.38 9.40
CA ILE A 46 7.98 -6.44 8.41
C ILE A 46 8.19 -7.78 9.10
N ASP A 47 8.94 -7.81 10.20
CA ASP A 47 9.29 -9.02 10.93
C ASP A 47 8.05 -9.73 11.49
N VAL A 48 7.08 -8.96 12.00
CA VAL A 48 5.82 -9.51 12.52
C VAL A 48 4.79 -9.88 11.44
N ALA A 49 4.95 -9.39 10.20
CA ALA A 49 4.00 -9.64 9.12
C ALA A 49 4.21 -11.03 8.48
N ASP A 50 3.11 -11.71 8.16
CA ASP A 50 3.11 -12.94 7.37
C ASP A 50 3.09 -12.63 5.87
N VAL A 51 2.33 -11.60 5.50
CA VAL A 51 2.14 -11.12 4.13
C VAL A 51 2.39 -9.62 4.08
N ILE A 52 3.12 -9.17 3.07
CA ILE A 52 3.36 -7.75 2.79
C ILE A 52 2.68 -7.40 1.47
N ILE A 53 1.85 -6.36 1.47
CA ILE A 53 1.21 -5.83 0.26
C ILE A 53 1.87 -4.49 -0.11
N ALA A 54 2.64 -4.48 -1.19
CA ALA A 54 3.19 -3.25 -1.76
C ALA A 54 2.21 -2.66 -2.77
N VAL A 55 1.77 -1.42 -2.57
CA VAL A 55 0.68 -0.81 -3.38
C VAL A 55 1.09 -0.43 -4.81
N HIS A 56 2.39 -0.44 -5.12
CA HIS A 56 2.95 -0.06 -6.41
C HIS A 56 4.28 -0.83 -6.67
N PRO A 57 4.67 -1.11 -7.93
CA PRO A 57 5.92 -1.78 -8.26
C PRO A 57 7.16 -1.11 -7.63
N ASP A 58 7.28 0.21 -7.72
CA ASP A 58 8.40 0.96 -7.12
C ASP A 58 8.53 0.72 -5.61
N ILE A 59 7.40 0.58 -4.90
CA ILE A 59 7.41 0.29 -3.46
C ILE A 59 7.90 -1.12 -3.20
N LYS A 60 7.53 -2.07 -4.05
CA LYS A 60 8.03 -3.46 -3.96
C LYS A 60 9.54 -3.50 -4.20
N GLU A 61 10.03 -2.79 -5.19
CA GLU A 61 11.47 -2.71 -5.48
C GLU A 61 12.24 -2.08 -4.32
N GLN A 62 11.77 -0.94 -3.81
CA GLN A 62 12.37 -0.28 -2.65
C GLN A 62 12.36 -1.18 -1.41
N LEU A 63 11.25 -1.86 -1.14
CA LEU A 63 11.13 -2.81 -0.04
C LEU A 63 12.19 -3.93 -0.11
N GLN A 64 12.38 -4.52 -1.30
CA GLN A 64 13.35 -5.59 -1.52
C GLN A 64 14.81 -5.13 -1.43
N LEU A 65 15.07 -3.84 -1.69
CA LEU A 65 16.40 -3.25 -1.64
C LEU A 65 16.78 -2.80 -0.23
N TRP A 66 15.83 -2.26 0.53
CA TRP A 66 16.13 -1.55 1.78
C TRP A 66 15.89 -2.39 3.04
N TYR A 67 15.07 -3.43 2.97
CA TYR A 67 14.66 -4.21 4.14
C TYR A 67 14.97 -5.70 3.98
N ASP A 68 15.12 -6.41 5.11
CA ASP A 68 15.18 -7.86 5.07
C ASP A 68 13.77 -8.44 4.97
N VAL A 69 13.39 -8.75 3.74
CA VAL A 69 12.12 -9.40 3.42
C VAL A 69 12.31 -10.85 2.97
N LYS A 70 13.47 -11.44 3.25
CA LYS A 70 13.73 -12.84 2.92
C LYS A 70 12.68 -13.72 3.60
N GLN A 71 12.08 -14.63 2.84
CA GLN A 71 11.02 -15.56 3.27
C GLN A 71 9.64 -14.92 3.51
N LYS A 72 9.45 -13.61 3.29
CA LYS A 72 8.13 -12.98 3.36
C LYS A 72 7.35 -13.19 2.06
N MET A 73 6.05 -13.44 2.16
CA MET A 73 5.16 -13.40 1.00
C MET A 73 4.89 -11.94 0.64
N ILE A 74 5.28 -11.52 -0.56
CA ILE A 74 5.07 -10.14 -1.03
C ILE A 74 4.07 -10.14 -2.19
N ILE A 75 2.93 -9.48 -1.96
CA ILE A 75 1.92 -9.19 -2.98
C ILE A 75 2.19 -7.78 -3.51
N GLY A 76 2.52 -7.66 -4.80
CA GLY A 76 2.73 -6.36 -5.45
C GLY A 76 1.50 -5.96 -6.25
N LEU A 77 0.87 -4.84 -5.89
CA LEU A 77 -0.20 -4.21 -6.63
C LEU A 77 0.37 -3.22 -7.66
N ASN A 78 -0.46 -2.82 -8.62
CA ASN A 78 -0.08 -1.82 -9.62
C ASN A 78 -1.04 -0.62 -9.63
N VAL A 79 -0.99 0.17 -8.54
CA VAL A 79 -1.90 1.30 -8.36
C VAL A 79 -1.14 2.61 -8.28
N GLU A 80 -1.24 3.38 -9.37
CA GLU A 80 -0.74 4.75 -9.48
C GLU A 80 -1.66 5.72 -8.72
N ASP A 81 -1.06 6.64 -7.97
CA ASP A 81 -1.76 7.70 -7.22
C ASP A 81 -1.32 9.12 -7.60
N ARG A 82 -0.47 9.25 -8.62
CA ARG A 82 -0.07 10.53 -9.19
C ARG A 82 -1.13 11.04 -10.17
N PRO A 83 -1.83 12.15 -9.86
CA PRO A 83 -2.84 12.71 -10.74
C PRO A 83 -2.32 12.98 -12.16
N GLU A 84 -1.06 13.41 -12.30
CA GLU A 84 -0.42 13.71 -13.58
C GLU A 84 -0.19 12.48 -14.47
N VAL A 85 -0.21 11.28 -13.89
CA VAL A 85 -0.08 10.01 -14.63
C VAL A 85 -1.45 9.41 -14.95
N VAL A 86 -2.40 9.54 -14.01
CA VAL A 86 -3.73 8.91 -14.13
C VAL A 86 -4.71 9.77 -14.93
N LEU A 87 -4.65 11.10 -14.78
CA LEU A 87 -5.58 12.01 -15.43
C LEU A 87 -5.09 12.40 -16.84
N PRO A 88 -5.97 12.44 -17.84
CA PRO A 88 -5.61 12.70 -19.23
C PRO A 88 -4.99 14.09 -19.46
N GLU A 89 -5.20 15.02 -18.53
CA GLU A 89 -4.71 16.39 -18.65
C GLU A 89 -3.34 16.62 -17.98
N GLY A 90 -2.74 15.58 -17.37
CA GLY A 90 -1.41 15.70 -16.75
C GLY A 90 -1.33 16.73 -15.61
N LYS A 91 -2.46 16.96 -14.93
CA LYS A 91 -2.59 18.00 -13.90
C LYS A 91 -2.08 17.50 -12.55
N THR A 92 -1.41 18.38 -11.81
CA THR A 92 -1.20 18.21 -10.38
C THR A 92 -2.45 18.65 -9.62
N LEU A 93 -2.77 17.94 -8.53
CA LEU A 93 -3.89 18.26 -7.65
C LEU A 93 -3.38 18.37 -6.20
N ASP A 94 -4.02 19.22 -5.41
CA ASP A 94 -3.79 19.38 -3.99
C ASP A 94 -5.11 19.47 -3.20
N GLY A 95 -5.00 19.45 -1.86
CA GLY A 95 -6.12 19.63 -0.95
C GLY A 95 -7.31 18.69 -1.22
N GLU A 96 -8.51 19.27 -1.27
CA GLU A 96 -9.77 18.56 -1.51
C GLU A 96 -9.80 17.89 -2.88
N ALA A 97 -9.30 18.55 -3.93
CA ALA A 97 -9.28 17.98 -5.28
C ALA A 97 -8.41 16.72 -5.35
N TRP A 98 -7.30 16.70 -4.62
CA TRP A 98 -6.47 15.50 -4.50
C TRP A 98 -7.20 14.38 -3.76
N GLY A 99 -7.89 14.69 -2.66
CA GLY A 99 -8.69 13.71 -1.91
C GLY A 99 -9.80 13.09 -2.76
N ASP A 100 -10.55 13.93 -3.46
CA ASP A 100 -11.58 13.52 -4.43
C ASP A 100 -11.04 12.59 -5.51
N PHE A 101 -9.85 12.89 -6.02
CA PHE A 101 -9.16 12.03 -6.98
C PHE A 101 -8.81 10.67 -6.37
N GLN A 102 -8.29 10.62 -5.13
CA GLN A 102 -7.99 9.35 -4.47
C GLN A 102 -9.25 8.48 -4.34
N GLU A 103 -10.37 9.06 -3.90
CA GLU A 103 -11.63 8.32 -3.72
C GLU A 103 -12.24 7.81 -5.03
N LYS A 104 -12.20 8.62 -6.08
CA LYS A 104 -12.84 8.30 -7.37
C LYS A 104 -11.97 7.40 -8.25
N GLU A 105 -10.66 7.60 -8.24
CA GLU A 105 -9.76 6.99 -9.23
C GLU A 105 -8.77 5.98 -8.65
N VAL A 106 -8.34 6.12 -7.39
CA VAL A 106 -7.23 5.33 -6.83
C VAL A 106 -7.76 4.19 -5.97
N TYR A 107 -8.56 4.49 -4.95
CA TYR A 107 -9.06 3.49 -3.99
C TYR A 107 -9.89 2.37 -4.64
N PRO A 108 -10.77 2.63 -5.62
CA PRO A 108 -11.52 1.55 -6.28
C PRO A 108 -10.59 0.56 -7.01
N LYS A 109 -9.50 1.06 -7.62
CA LYS A 109 -8.50 0.20 -8.29
C LYS A 109 -7.71 -0.60 -7.26
N LEU A 110 -7.37 0.01 -6.12
CA LEU A 110 -6.68 -0.64 -5.01
C LEU A 110 -7.49 -1.79 -4.43
N ILE A 111 -8.79 -1.59 -4.18
CA ILE A 111 -9.69 -2.64 -3.71
C ILE A 111 -9.82 -3.74 -4.75
N LYS A 112 -10.02 -3.37 -6.02
CA LYS A 112 -10.17 -4.37 -7.09
C LYS A 112 -8.94 -5.28 -7.21
N ASP A 113 -7.74 -4.71 -7.27
CA ASP A 113 -6.49 -5.48 -7.43
C ASP A 113 -6.24 -6.40 -6.23
N ILE A 114 -6.48 -5.94 -4.99
CA ILE A 114 -6.29 -6.81 -3.83
C ILE A 114 -7.33 -7.94 -3.73
N GLU A 115 -8.59 -7.66 -4.08
CA GLU A 115 -9.64 -8.68 -4.05
C GLU A 115 -9.42 -9.77 -5.12
N GLU A 116 -8.78 -9.43 -6.24
CA GLU A 116 -8.39 -10.43 -7.24
C GLU A 116 -7.25 -11.34 -6.76
N ARG A 117 -6.44 -10.88 -5.79
CA ARG A 117 -5.25 -11.59 -5.30
C ARG A 117 -5.44 -12.35 -3.99
N LEU A 118 -6.46 -11.99 -3.20
CA LEU A 118 -6.81 -12.67 -1.94
C LEU A 118 -7.93 -13.72 -2.09
N LYS A 119 -8.36 -14.02 -3.33
CA LYS A 119 -9.25 -15.15 -3.64
C LYS A 119 -8.52 -16.48 -3.50
#